data_AF-A0A7S9HCI7-F1
#
_entry.id   AF-A0A7S9HCI7-F1
#
_cell.length_a   1.000
_cell.length_b   1.000
_cell.length_c   1.000
_cell.angle_alpha   90.00
_cell.angle_beta   90.00
_cell.angle_gamma   90.00
#
_symmetry.space_group_name_H-M   'P 1'
#
loop_
_entity.id
_entity.type
_entity.pdbx_description
1 polymer ?
#
loop_
_entity_poly.entity_id
_entity_poly.type
_entity_poly.pdbx_seq_one_letter_code
_entity_poly.pdbx_strand_id
1 'polypeptide(L)'
;MTSSSAQSKTSPASAPAAMGFRISLRTIRVGLLLGAFILAAMCVRTATTYWHAHTLSTQVQAWFVGDQLPAPGELARTEQQLKQLEKTLAADAGVKLSLARLYIVRGQSETASRYYDSARAALVSARRLQPSHYEALALRVFLDDVQNGLNSEAMVLLEQLLRLSPYEKKVQQLIGPVLVKNWNALSGTLQQLAEPLISSALREASTKAILFDAMRQYNLVAPFKCCSPNRETSAQLRVLEATTPHDTFQ
;
A
#
# COMPACT_ATOMS: atom_id res chain seq x y z
N MET A 1 -16.35 -55.46 -90.49
CA MET A 1 -17.04 -55.97 -89.30
C MET A 1 -15.93 -56.38 -88.34
N THR A 2 -15.64 -55.75 -87.20
CA THR A 2 -16.41 -55.00 -86.19
C THR A 2 -15.44 -54.08 -85.41
N SER A 3 -15.97 -52.96 -84.90
CA SER A 3 -15.54 -52.07 -83.79
C SER A 3 -14.22 -52.39 -83.04
N SER A 4 -13.40 -51.42 -82.63
CA SER A 4 -13.78 -50.44 -81.60
C SER A 4 -12.70 -49.35 -81.38
N SER A 5 -13.23 -48.18 -81.07
CA SER A 5 -12.67 -46.89 -80.68
C SER A 5 -11.81 -46.85 -79.40
N ALA A 6 -10.85 -45.93 -79.36
CA ALA A 6 -10.61 -45.12 -78.15
C ALA A 6 -9.98 -43.75 -78.51
N GLN A 7 -10.84 -42.78 -78.77
CA GLN A 7 -10.53 -41.35 -78.64
C GLN A 7 -10.43 -40.96 -77.16
N SER A 8 -9.45 -40.10 -76.87
CA SER A 8 -9.48 -38.93 -75.97
C SER A 8 -10.29 -39.03 -74.67
N LYS A 9 -9.64 -38.71 -73.54
CA LYS A 9 -10.06 -37.64 -72.61
C LYS A 9 -9.08 -37.57 -71.43
N THR A 10 -8.07 -36.71 -71.57
CA THR A 10 -7.63 -35.94 -70.41
C THR A 10 -8.77 -35.02 -70.01
N SER A 11 -9.42 -35.32 -68.89
CA SER A 11 -10.33 -34.39 -68.22
C SER A 11 -9.93 -34.28 -66.75
N PRO A 12 -9.90 -33.06 -66.18
CA PRO A 12 -9.35 -32.80 -64.86
C PRO A 12 -10.38 -33.15 -63.80
N ALA A 13 -10.07 -34.12 -62.94
CA ALA A 13 -10.86 -34.34 -61.72
C ALA A 13 -10.40 -33.35 -60.65
N SER A 14 -11.03 -32.18 -60.69
CA SER A 14 -11.35 -31.27 -59.59
C SER A 14 -10.98 -31.74 -58.19
N ALA A 15 -10.15 -30.96 -57.52
CA ALA A 15 -9.86 -31.02 -56.09
C ALA A 15 -11.06 -30.58 -55.23
N PRO A 16 -11.62 -31.43 -54.36
CA PRO A 16 -12.54 -30.99 -53.30
C PRO A 16 -11.86 -30.98 -51.92
N ALA A 17 -10.78 -31.74 -51.73
CA ALA A 17 -10.18 -31.97 -50.40
C ALA A 17 -9.25 -30.84 -49.92
N ALA A 18 -8.62 -30.10 -50.84
CA ALA A 18 -7.69 -29.03 -50.47
C ALA A 18 -8.39 -27.74 -50.00
N MET A 19 -9.68 -27.56 -50.30
CA MET A 19 -10.42 -26.35 -49.98
C MET A 19 -10.98 -26.39 -48.54
N GLY A 20 -11.51 -27.53 -48.09
CA GLY A 20 -12.01 -27.70 -46.71
C GLY A 20 -10.92 -27.57 -45.64
N PHE A 21 -9.71 -28.09 -45.89
CA PHE A 21 -8.59 -28.02 -44.96
C PHE A 21 -8.01 -26.59 -44.85
N ARG A 22 -7.98 -25.84 -45.95
CA ARG A 22 -7.52 -24.43 -45.98
C ARG A 22 -8.50 -23.46 -45.33
N ILE A 23 -9.80 -23.74 -45.41
CA ILE A 23 -10.85 -22.95 -44.73
C ILE A 23 -10.78 -23.20 -43.21
N SER A 24 -10.63 -24.46 -42.78
CA SER A 24 -10.48 -24.84 -41.37
C SER A 24 -9.22 -24.23 -40.71
N LEU A 25 -8.07 -24.22 -41.41
CA LEU A 25 -6.85 -23.59 -40.89
C LEU A 25 -6.96 -22.06 -40.79
N ARG A 26 -7.70 -21.42 -41.71
CA ARG A 26 -7.93 -19.96 -41.70
C ARG A 26 -8.87 -19.55 -40.56
N THR A 27 -9.93 -20.30 -40.30
CA THR A 27 -10.84 -20.01 -39.18
C THR A 27 -10.15 -20.22 -37.83
N ILE A 28 -9.30 -21.25 -37.68
CA ILE A 28 -8.48 -21.44 -36.48
C ILE A 28 -7.49 -20.29 -36.28
N ARG A 29 -6.80 -19.85 -37.34
CA ARG A 29 -5.87 -18.70 -37.26
C ARG A 29 -6.58 -17.40 -36.92
N VAL A 30 -7.74 -17.12 -37.50
CA VAL A 30 -8.53 -15.93 -37.16
C VAL A 30 -9.04 -16.02 -35.72
N GLY A 31 -9.49 -17.19 -35.27
CA GLY A 31 -9.87 -17.42 -33.87
C GLY A 31 -8.73 -17.22 -32.89
N LEU A 32 -7.53 -17.72 -33.21
CA LEU A 32 -6.31 -17.50 -32.41
C LEU A 32 -5.89 -16.03 -32.37
N LEU A 33 -5.95 -15.33 -33.50
CA LEU A 33 -5.65 -13.90 -33.57
C LEU A 33 -6.67 -13.06 -32.78
N LEU A 34 -7.95 -13.40 -32.85
CA LEU A 34 -9.01 -12.73 -32.09
C LEU A 34 -8.88 -12.99 -30.59
N GLY A 35 -8.56 -14.22 -30.20
CA GLY A 35 -8.24 -14.58 -28.81
C GLY A 35 -7.00 -13.84 -28.29
N ALA A 36 -5.93 -13.77 -29.09
CA ALA A 36 -4.73 -13.01 -28.75
C ALA A 36 -5.02 -11.50 -28.62
N PHE A 37 -5.86 -10.94 -29.49
CA PHE A 37 -6.29 -9.54 -29.41
C PHE A 37 -7.10 -9.26 -28.13
N ILE A 38 -8.04 -10.13 -27.76
CA ILE A 38 -8.82 -10.00 -26.52
C ILE A 38 -7.89 -10.05 -25.31
N LEU A 39 -6.96 -11.02 -25.28
CA LEU A 39 -6.00 -11.13 -24.19
C LEU A 39 -5.11 -9.88 -24.09
N ALA A 40 -4.59 -9.39 -25.21
CA ALA A 40 -3.81 -8.16 -25.25
C ALA A 40 -4.61 -6.95 -24.75
N ALA A 41 -5.86 -6.80 -25.17
CA ALA A 41 -6.74 -5.73 -24.70
C ALA A 41 -7.02 -5.84 -23.19
N MET A 42 -7.20 -7.05 -22.67
CA MET A 42 -7.34 -7.28 -21.22
C MET A 42 -6.07 -6.91 -20.46
N CYS A 43 -4.89 -7.31 -20.95
CA CYS A 43 -3.60 -6.95 -20.34
C CYS A 43 -3.36 -5.44 -20.33
N VAL A 44 -3.65 -4.73 -21.43
CA VAL A 44 -3.53 -3.27 -21.47
C VAL A 44 -4.49 -2.63 -20.47
N ARG A 45 -5.74 -3.09 -20.42
CA ARG A 45 -6.73 -2.58 -19.46
C ARG A 45 -6.28 -2.80 -18.02
N THR A 46 -5.82 -4.00 -17.66
CA THR A 46 -5.35 -4.26 -16.28
C THR A 46 -4.11 -3.42 -15.95
N ALA A 47 -3.15 -3.32 -16.87
CA ALA A 47 -1.97 -2.47 -16.68
C ALA A 47 -2.35 -1.00 -16.42
N THR A 48 -3.27 -0.44 -17.21
CA THR A 48 -3.74 0.94 -17.00
C THR A 48 -4.44 1.13 -15.65
N THR A 49 -5.25 0.15 -15.21
CA THR A 49 -5.91 0.22 -13.89
C THR A 49 -4.91 0.16 -12.73
N TYR A 50 -3.89 -0.70 -12.82
CA TYR A 50 -2.84 -0.77 -11.80
C TYR A 50 -1.97 0.48 -11.78
N TRP A 51 -1.64 1.03 -12.95
CA TRP A 51 -0.91 2.29 -13.04
C TRP A 51 -1.70 3.45 -12.40
N HIS A 52 -2.99 3.53 -12.67
CA HIS A 52 -3.86 4.54 -12.07
C HIS A 52 -3.95 4.37 -10.55
N ALA A 53 -4.12 3.14 -10.06
CA ALA A 53 -4.11 2.82 -8.63
C ALA A 53 -2.79 3.22 -7.96
N HIS A 54 -1.65 2.93 -8.60
CA HIS A 54 -0.34 3.32 -8.10
C HIS A 54 -0.18 4.83 -8.00
N THR A 55 -0.61 5.57 -9.04
CA THR A 55 -0.52 7.04 -9.07
C THR A 55 -1.33 7.67 -7.93
N LEU A 56 -2.57 7.22 -7.74
CA LEU A 56 -3.43 7.71 -6.65
C LEU A 56 -2.89 7.31 -5.27
N SER A 57 -2.36 6.09 -5.14
CA SER A 57 -1.74 5.63 -3.89
C SER A 57 -0.55 6.52 -3.49
N THR A 58 0.33 6.85 -4.44
CA THR A 58 1.47 7.75 -4.21
C THR A 58 1.00 9.16 -3.84
N GLN A 59 -0.02 9.70 -4.51
CA GLN A 59 -0.58 11.01 -4.19
C GLN A 59 -1.17 11.04 -2.77
N VAL A 60 -1.98 10.04 -2.41
CA VAL A 60 -2.56 9.94 -1.07
C VAL A 60 -1.47 9.74 -0.01
N GLN A 61 -0.42 8.97 -0.31
CA GLN A 61 0.71 8.80 0.58
C GLN A 61 1.42 10.13 0.86
N ALA A 62 1.62 10.97 -0.17
CA ALA A 62 2.25 12.29 -0.01
C ALA A 62 1.41 13.21 0.88
N TRP A 63 0.07 13.18 0.76
CA TRP A 63 -0.81 13.91 1.67
C TRP A 63 -0.76 13.35 3.09
N PHE A 64 -0.75 12.03 3.23
CA PHE A 64 -0.78 11.36 4.52
C PHE A 64 0.47 11.62 5.35
N VAL A 65 1.65 11.67 4.72
CA VAL A 65 2.91 11.98 5.42
C VAL A 65 3.18 13.48 5.56
N GLY A 66 2.34 14.32 4.95
CA GLY A 66 2.46 15.78 5.02
C GLY A 66 3.45 16.40 4.02
N ASP A 67 3.96 15.63 3.05
CA ASP A 67 4.84 16.15 1.98
C ASP A 67 4.11 17.13 1.06
N GLN A 68 2.79 16.98 0.93
CA GLN A 68 1.94 17.82 0.09
C GLN A 68 0.61 18.10 0.80
N LEU A 69 0.04 19.28 0.55
CA LEU A 69 -1.33 19.59 0.97
C LEU A 69 -2.29 19.33 -0.20
N PRO A 70 -3.44 18.69 0.04
CA PRO A 70 -4.44 18.48 -1.00
C PRO A 70 -5.08 19.82 -1.41
N ALA A 71 -5.23 20.05 -2.71
CA ALA A 71 -5.94 21.23 -3.18
C ALA A 71 -7.46 21.09 -2.95
N PRO A 72 -8.22 22.21 -2.93
CA PRO A 72 -9.66 22.17 -2.72
C PRO A 72 -10.37 21.23 -3.71
N GLY A 73 -11.13 20.27 -3.16
CA GLY A 73 -11.88 19.30 -3.94
C GLY A 73 -11.09 18.08 -4.44
N GLU A 74 -9.76 18.04 -4.27
CA GLU A 74 -8.96 16.87 -4.68
C GLU A 74 -9.29 15.63 -3.85
N LEU A 75 -9.42 15.77 -2.52
CA LEU A 75 -9.76 14.65 -1.62
C LEU A 75 -11.05 13.95 -2.06
N ALA A 76 -12.08 14.72 -2.44
CA ALA A 76 -13.36 14.17 -2.89
C ALA A 76 -13.25 13.48 -4.25
N ARG A 77 -12.49 14.04 -5.20
CA ARG A 77 -12.24 13.43 -6.51
C ARG A 77 -11.44 12.13 -6.39
N THR A 78 -10.36 12.16 -5.62
CA THR A 78 -9.51 10.98 -5.37
C THR A 78 -10.28 9.89 -4.65
N GLU A 79 -11.18 10.23 -3.72
CA GLU A 79 -12.08 9.25 -3.10
C GLU A 79 -12.96 8.54 -4.13
N GLN A 80 -13.59 9.30 -5.04
CA GLN A 80 -14.44 8.73 -6.10
C GLN A 80 -13.63 7.81 -7.02
N GLN A 81 -12.42 8.22 -7.40
CA GLN A 81 -11.53 7.42 -8.25
C GLN A 81 -11.09 6.13 -7.54
N LEU A 82 -10.67 6.21 -6.27
CA LEU A 82 -10.30 5.03 -5.49
C LEU A 82 -11.47 4.08 -5.25
N LYS A 83 -12.69 4.60 -5.00
CA LYS A 83 -13.91 3.77 -4.91
C LYS A 83 -14.24 3.08 -6.23
N GLN A 84 -14.00 3.74 -7.37
CA GLN A 84 -14.20 3.12 -8.67
C GLN A 84 -13.15 2.03 -8.94
N LEU A 85 -11.90 2.27 -8.54
CA LEU A 85 -10.84 1.27 -8.58
C LEU A 85 -11.12 0.10 -7.65
N GLU A 86 -11.67 0.33 -6.46
CA GLU A 86 -12.06 -0.74 -5.54
C GLU A 86 -13.10 -1.67 -6.18
N LYS A 87 -14.04 -1.15 -6.98
CA LYS A 87 -15.01 -1.99 -7.72
C LYS A 87 -14.34 -2.84 -8.80
N THR A 88 -13.27 -2.35 -9.41
CA THR A 88 -12.56 -3.04 -10.49
C THR A 88 -11.45 -3.98 -9.98
N LEU A 89 -10.84 -3.64 -8.86
CA LEU A 89 -9.74 -4.33 -8.18
C LEU A 89 -10.20 -4.73 -6.76
N ALA A 90 -11.33 -5.42 -6.65
CA ALA A 90 -11.99 -5.69 -5.36
C ALA A 90 -11.13 -6.47 -4.36
N ALA A 91 -10.21 -7.31 -4.86
CA ALA A 91 -9.29 -8.11 -4.07
C ALA A 91 -7.91 -7.44 -3.85
N ASP A 92 -7.76 -6.15 -4.18
CA ASP A 92 -6.50 -5.43 -3.99
C ASP A 92 -6.46 -4.74 -2.62
N ALA A 93 -5.56 -5.21 -1.75
CA ALA A 93 -5.37 -4.62 -0.42
C ALA A 93 -4.77 -3.20 -0.50
N GLY A 94 -3.94 -2.92 -1.51
CA GLY A 94 -3.29 -1.62 -1.70
C GLY A 94 -4.27 -0.48 -1.98
N VAL A 95 -5.32 -0.73 -2.78
CA VAL A 95 -6.42 0.22 -2.98
C VAL A 95 -7.13 0.53 -1.66
N LYS A 96 -7.38 -0.49 -0.84
CA LYS A 96 -8.04 -0.32 0.48
C LYS A 96 -7.15 0.43 1.48
N LEU A 97 -5.85 0.18 1.49
CA LEU A 97 -4.89 0.95 2.28
C LEU A 97 -4.84 2.41 1.83
N SER A 98 -4.93 2.67 0.51
CA SER A 98 -4.99 4.03 -0.04
C SER A 98 -6.27 4.74 0.40
N LEU A 99 -7.42 4.07 0.34
CA LEU A 99 -8.68 4.60 0.90
C LEU A 99 -8.56 4.89 2.40
N ALA A 100 -7.97 3.99 3.18
CA ALA A 100 -7.78 4.20 4.61
C ALA A 100 -6.95 5.47 4.90
N ARG A 101 -5.81 5.65 4.23
CA ARG A 101 -4.98 6.86 4.37
C ARG A 101 -5.74 8.11 3.94
N LEU A 102 -6.45 8.07 2.82
CA LEU A 102 -7.26 9.20 2.35
C LEU A 102 -8.29 9.62 3.41
N TYR A 103 -8.99 8.65 3.99
CA TYR A 103 -9.96 8.92 5.04
C TYR A 103 -9.31 9.45 6.32
N ILE A 104 -8.10 9.02 6.68
CA ILE A 104 -7.37 9.62 7.81
C ILE A 104 -7.05 11.09 7.51
N VAL A 105 -6.53 11.39 6.32
CA VAL A 105 -6.25 12.78 5.89
C VAL A 105 -7.52 13.63 5.94
N ARG A 106 -8.64 13.12 5.41
CA ARG A 106 -9.94 13.83 5.48
C ARG A 106 -10.44 14.02 6.90
N GLY A 107 -10.28 13.01 7.76
CA GLY A 107 -10.66 13.08 9.16
C GLY A 107 -9.90 14.17 9.91
N GLN A 108 -8.61 14.34 9.59
CA GLN A 108 -7.75 15.39 10.14
C GLN A 108 -8.10 16.78 9.57
N SER A 109 -8.39 16.88 8.27
CA SER A 109 -8.64 18.18 7.61
C SER A 109 -10.06 18.73 7.86
N GLU A 110 -11.06 17.85 7.89
CA GLU A 110 -12.49 18.22 8.04
C GLU A 110 -13.01 18.03 9.46
N THR A 111 -12.19 17.52 10.38
CA THR A 111 -12.53 17.25 11.78
C THR A 111 -13.81 16.41 11.92
N ALA A 112 -13.98 15.41 11.06
CA ALA A 112 -15.22 14.63 10.96
C ALA A 112 -14.98 13.14 11.27
N SER A 113 -15.53 12.66 12.39
CA SER A 113 -15.36 11.29 12.90
C SER A 113 -15.75 10.19 11.91
N ARG A 114 -16.76 10.45 11.05
CA ARG A 114 -17.21 9.52 10.00
C ARG A 114 -16.09 9.02 9.08
N TYR A 115 -15.04 9.83 8.87
CA TYR A 115 -13.92 9.42 8.03
C TYR A 115 -13.01 8.44 8.77
N TYR A 116 -12.82 8.59 10.08
CA TYR A 116 -12.09 7.60 10.87
C TYR A 116 -12.79 6.24 10.90
N ASP A 117 -14.14 6.22 10.94
CA ASP A 117 -14.91 4.97 10.82
C ASP A 117 -14.75 4.33 9.44
N SER A 118 -14.73 5.16 8.39
CA SER A 118 -14.49 4.70 7.01
C SER A 118 -13.06 4.15 6.83
N ALA A 119 -12.07 4.79 7.45
CA ALA A 119 -10.69 4.31 7.49
C ALA A 119 -10.59 2.96 8.19
N ARG A 120 -11.24 2.82 9.36
CA ARG A 120 -11.33 1.57 10.13
C ARG A 120 -11.93 0.44 9.30
N ALA A 121 -13.03 0.67 8.59
CA ALA A 121 -13.65 -0.32 7.70
C ALA A 121 -12.73 -0.74 6.53
N ALA A 122 -12.02 0.22 5.93
CA ALA A 122 -11.06 -0.06 4.86
C ALA A 122 -9.87 -0.90 5.35
N LEU A 123 -9.33 -0.60 6.54
CA LEU A 123 -8.22 -1.37 7.16
C LEU A 123 -8.63 -2.80 7.50
N VAL A 124 -9.83 -3.01 8.06
CA VAL A 124 -10.37 -4.35 8.32
C VAL A 124 -10.46 -5.14 7.01
N SER A 125 -10.93 -4.51 5.94
CA SER A 125 -11.05 -5.15 4.64
C SER A 125 -9.67 -5.46 4.01
N ALA A 126 -8.69 -4.57 4.14
CA ALA A 126 -7.32 -4.82 3.69
C ALA A 126 -6.68 -6.01 4.44
N ARG A 127 -6.85 -6.08 5.77
CA ARG A 127 -6.35 -7.22 6.58
C ARG A 127 -7.02 -8.54 6.23
N ARG A 128 -8.30 -8.54 5.84
CA ARG A 128 -8.97 -9.78 5.39
C ARG A 128 -8.37 -10.31 4.09
N LEU A 129 -8.00 -9.42 3.17
CA LEU A 129 -7.35 -9.79 1.91
C LEU A 129 -5.90 -10.22 2.11
N GLN A 130 -5.17 -9.53 2.98
CA GLN A 130 -3.77 -9.81 3.25
C GLN A 130 -3.47 -9.75 4.76
N PRO A 131 -3.72 -10.85 5.50
CA PRO A 131 -3.59 -10.88 6.96
C PRO A 131 -2.18 -10.58 7.49
N SER A 132 -1.15 -10.91 6.69
CA SER A 132 0.26 -10.66 6.99
C SER A 132 0.73 -9.25 6.61
N HIS A 133 -0.15 -8.37 6.10
CA HIS A 133 0.23 -7.02 5.73
C HIS A 133 0.37 -6.13 6.98
N TYR A 134 1.58 -6.07 7.53
CA TYR A 134 1.87 -5.35 8.77
C TYR A 134 1.49 -3.86 8.72
N GLU A 135 1.58 -3.23 7.55
CA GLU A 135 1.16 -1.83 7.38
C GLU A 135 -0.32 -1.59 7.73
N ALA A 136 -1.22 -2.53 7.44
CA ALA A 136 -2.63 -2.39 7.78
C ALA A 136 -2.84 -2.37 9.30
N LEU A 137 -2.06 -3.19 10.03
CA LEU A 137 -2.04 -3.22 11.49
C LEU A 137 -1.38 -1.95 12.05
N ALA A 138 -0.31 -1.47 11.42
CA ALA A 138 0.35 -0.23 11.82
C ALA A 138 -0.55 1.00 11.64
N LEU A 139 -1.20 1.14 10.48
CA LEU A 139 -2.17 2.20 10.23
C LEU A 139 -3.36 2.15 11.18
N ARG A 140 -3.74 0.94 11.64
CA ARG A 140 -4.79 0.77 12.64
C ARG A 140 -4.38 1.36 13.99
N VAL A 141 -3.20 1.01 14.49
CA VAL A 141 -2.66 1.57 15.75
C VAL A 141 -2.50 3.10 15.64
N PHE A 142 -1.96 3.58 14.52
CA PHE A 142 -1.85 5.01 14.23
C PHE A 142 -3.22 5.71 14.24
N LEU A 143 -4.23 5.14 13.58
CA LEU A 143 -5.59 5.68 13.56
C LEU A 143 -6.19 5.77 14.97
N ASP A 144 -6.01 4.73 15.78
CA ASP A 144 -6.51 4.72 17.16
C ASP A 144 -5.83 5.82 18.01
N ASP A 145 -4.51 6.01 17.86
CA ASP A 145 -3.77 7.10 18.51
C ASP A 145 -4.25 8.50 18.07
N VAL A 146 -4.50 8.70 16.78
CA VAL A 146 -5.00 9.99 16.25
C VAL A 146 -6.42 10.30 16.75
N GLN A 147 -7.28 9.28 16.83
CA GLN A 147 -8.69 9.48 17.15
C GLN A 147 -8.94 9.65 18.65
N ASN A 148 -8.38 8.75 19.47
CA ASN A 148 -8.71 8.64 20.89
C ASN A 148 -7.49 8.43 21.80
N GLY A 149 -6.27 8.46 21.26
CA GLY A 149 -5.07 7.98 21.95
C GLY A 149 -4.99 6.44 22.02
N LEU A 150 -3.89 5.92 22.57
CA LEU A 150 -3.67 4.48 22.68
C LEU A 150 -4.52 3.86 23.81
N ASN A 151 -5.71 3.38 23.45
CA ASN A 151 -6.57 2.60 24.34
C ASN A 151 -6.09 1.13 24.49
N SER A 152 -6.77 0.34 25.32
CA SER A 152 -6.40 -1.06 25.58
C SER A 152 -6.36 -1.93 24.31
N GLU A 153 -7.30 -1.78 23.38
CA GLU A 153 -7.29 -2.49 22.10
C GLU A 153 -6.05 -2.11 21.27
N ALA A 154 -5.76 -0.81 21.17
CA ALA A 154 -4.60 -0.30 20.44
C ALA A 154 -3.28 -0.78 21.04
N MET A 155 -3.19 -0.88 22.38
CA MET A 155 -2.00 -1.41 23.07
C MET A 155 -1.77 -2.90 22.75
N VAL A 156 -2.83 -3.72 22.68
CA VAL A 156 -2.71 -5.13 22.27
C VAL A 156 -2.23 -5.24 20.83
N LEU A 157 -2.77 -4.43 19.93
CA LEU A 157 -2.35 -4.41 18.52
C LEU A 157 -0.91 -3.91 18.36
N LEU A 158 -0.50 -2.91 19.16
CA LEU A 158 0.87 -2.42 19.20
C LEU A 158 1.82 -3.51 19.69
N GLU A 159 1.50 -4.22 20.77
CA GLU A 159 2.32 -5.34 21.25
C GLU A 159 2.52 -6.40 20.16
N GLN A 160 1.43 -6.80 19.50
CA GLN A 160 1.46 -7.76 18.41
C GLN A 160 2.38 -7.27 17.28
N LEU A 161 2.25 -6.00 16.89
CA LEU A 161 3.00 -5.40 15.79
C LEU A 161 4.50 -5.32 16.09
N LEU A 162 4.87 -4.96 17.33
CA LEU A 162 6.27 -4.89 17.79
C LEU A 162 6.94 -6.26 17.82
N ARG A 163 6.18 -7.33 18.14
CA ARG A 163 6.69 -8.71 18.12
C ARG A 163 6.90 -9.23 16.70
N LEU A 164 5.99 -8.89 15.78
CA LEU A 164 5.97 -9.49 14.44
C LEU A 164 6.85 -8.75 13.43
N SER A 165 6.95 -7.43 13.54
CA SER A 165 7.47 -6.60 12.44
C SER A 165 8.25 -5.36 12.88
N PRO A 166 9.17 -5.43 13.86
CA PRO A 166 9.91 -4.26 14.33
C PRO A 166 10.88 -3.70 13.27
N TYR A 167 11.28 -4.52 12.30
CA TYR A 167 12.23 -4.16 11.25
C TYR A 167 11.56 -3.69 9.94
N GLU A 168 10.23 -3.74 9.88
CA GLU A 168 9.50 -3.35 8.68
C GLU A 168 9.49 -1.82 8.54
N LYS A 169 10.05 -1.31 7.45
CA LYS A 169 10.20 0.13 7.22
C LYS A 169 8.89 0.89 7.34
N LYS A 170 7.79 0.39 6.75
CA LYS A 170 6.47 1.05 6.84
C LYS A 170 5.93 1.06 8.26
N VAL A 171 6.19 0.01 9.04
CA VAL A 171 5.83 -0.05 10.46
C VAL A 171 6.64 0.99 11.24
N GLN A 172 7.94 1.08 11.01
CA GLN A 172 8.80 2.10 11.64
C GLN A 172 8.34 3.53 11.33
N GLN A 173 8.00 3.82 10.07
CA GLN A 173 7.51 5.13 9.65
C GLN A 173 6.21 5.52 10.34
N LEU A 174 5.30 4.57 10.54
CA LEU A 174 3.98 4.82 11.14
C LEU A 174 4.01 4.81 12.67
N ILE A 175 4.73 3.86 13.26
CA ILE A 175 4.67 3.54 14.68
C ILE A 175 5.78 4.23 15.47
N GLY A 176 6.92 4.53 14.85
CA GLY A 176 7.99 5.29 15.49
C GLY A 176 7.48 6.57 16.17
N PRO A 177 6.77 7.46 15.46
CA PRO A 177 6.17 8.65 16.05
C PRO A 177 5.15 8.36 17.16
N VAL A 178 4.33 7.33 16.99
CA VAL A 178 3.33 6.91 17.99
C VAL A 178 3.99 6.46 19.29
N LEU A 179 5.09 5.70 19.19
CA LEU A 179 5.90 5.27 20.34
C LEU A 179 6.56 6.45 21.04
N VAL A 180 7.13 7.39 20.29
CA VAL A 180 7.77 8.59 20.86
C VAL A 180 6.74 9.44 21.60
N LYS A 181 5.60 9.74 20.96
CA LYS A 181 4.49 10.51 21.55
C LYS A 181 4.02 9.92 22.89
N ASN A 182 3.87 8.60 22.95
CA ASN A 182 3.21 7.92 24.06
C ASN A 182 4.18 7.22 25.02
N TRP A 183 5.50 7.38 24.86
CA TRP A 183 6.52 6.55 25.52
C TRP A 183 6.32 6.41 27.04
N ASN A 184 6.04 7.51 27.72
CA ASN A 184 5.88 7.56 29.18
C ASN A 184 4.58 6.88 29.66
N ALA A 185 3.60 6.70 28.78
CA ALA A 185 2.36 5.98 29.05
C ALA A 185 2.45 4.48 28.70
N LEU A 186 3.51 4.04 28.01
CA LEU A 186 3.72 2.64 27.69
C LEU A 186 4.17 1.86 28.93
N SER A 187 3.76 0.59 29.02
CA SER A 187 4.30 -0.33 30.02
C SER A 187 5.79 -0.62 29.76
N GLY A 188 6.54 -0.98 30.80
CA GLY A 188 7.95 -1.37 30.64
C GLY A 188 8.15 -2.51 29.63
N THR A 189 7.21 -3.46 29.55
CA THR A 189 7.22 -4.53 28.53
C THR A 189 7.11 -3.98 27.11
N LEU A 190 6.20 -3.02 26.87
CA LEU A 190 6.05 -2.40 25.55
C LEU A 190 7.27 -1.54 25.18
N GLN A 191 7.85 -0.85 26.15
CA GLN A 191 9.10 -0.10 25.94
C GLN A 191 10.24 -1.03 25.51
N GLN A 192 10.42 -2.16 26.18
CA GLN A 192 11.41 -3.18 25.79
C GLN A 192 11.14 -3.76 24.41
N LEU A 193 9.88 -4.08 24.09
CA LEU A 193 9.49 -4.57 22.75
C LEU A 193 9.69 -3.52 21.65
N ALA A 194 9.69 -2.24 22.00
CA ALA A 194 9.90 -1.14 21.05
C ALA A 194 11.38 -0.90 20.72
N GLU A 195 12.32 -1.31 21.59
CA GLU A 195 13.76 -1.07 21.41
C GLU A 195 14.30 -1.54 20.05
N PRO A 196 13.97 -2.75 19.54
CA PRO A 196 14.44 -3.20 18.23
C PRO A 196 13.91 -2.32 17.08
N LEU A 197 12.66 -1.86 17.18
CA LEU A 197 12.06 -0.97 16.19
C LEU A 197 12.78 0.38 16.18
N ILE A 198 12.94 1.02 17.35
CA ILE A 198 13.63 2.31 17.44
C ILE A 198 15.08 2.20 16.99
N SER A 199 15.80 1.18 17.45
CA SER A 199 17.20 0.96 17.09
C SER A 199 17.39 0.73 15.60
N SER A 200 16.46 -0.01 14.96
CA SER A 200 16.48 -0.24 13.51
C SER A 200 16.11 1.02 12.73
N ALA A 201 15.07 1.74 13.15
CA ALA A 201 14.63 2.97 12.53
C ALA A 201 15.71 4.07 12.58
N LEU A 202 16.51 4.14 13.65
CA LEU A 202 17.64 5.07 13.77
C LEU A 202 18.83 4.73 12.84
N ARG A 203 18.86 3.55 12.21
CA ARG A 203 19.91 3.18 11.23
C ARG A 203 19.64 3.71 9.83
N GLU A 204 18.39 3.71 9.39
CA GLU A 204 18.04 4.15 8.05
C GLU A 204 17.73 5.64 8.00
N ALA A 205 18.25 6.36 7.00
CA ALA A 205 18.10 7.81 6.90
C ALA A 205 16.63 8.27 6.91
N SER A 206 15.76 7.60 6.15
CA SER A 206 14.36 8.01 6.01
C SER A 206 13.52 7.81 7.28
N THR A 207 13.76 6.75 8.06
CA THR A 207 13.01 6.50 9.31
C THR A 207 13.65 7.24 10.49
N LYS A 208 14.98 7.43 10.48
CA LYS A 208 15.69 8.28 11.43
C LYS A 208 15.19 9.72 11.40
N ALA A 209 15.02 10.31 10.22
CA ALA A 209 14.50 11.67 10.09
C ALA A 209 13.12 11.82 10.75
N ILE A 210 12.20 10.90 10.43
CA ILE A 210 10.85 10.87 11.03
C ILE A 210 10.91 10.71 12.56
N LEU A 211 11.78 9.83 13.07
CA LEU A 211 11.94 9.65 14.52
C LEU A 211 12.50 10.91 15.19
N PHE A 212 13.50 11.56 14.60
CA PHE A 212 14.05 12.80 15.15
C PHE A 212 13.03 13.92 15.15
N ASP A 213 12.23 14.03 14.10
CA ASP A 213 11.15 15.02 14.04
C ASP A 213 10.10 14.75 15.11
N ALA A 214 9.71 13.49 15.32
CA ALA A 214 8.81 13.12 16.42
C ALA A 214 9.43 13.41 17.80
N MET A 215 10.70 13.06 18.03
CA MET A 215 11.40 13.31 19.30
C MET A 215 11.50 14.81 19.59
N ARG A 216 11.70 15.62 18.55
CA ARG A 216 11.66 17.08 18.65
C ARG A 216 10.26 17.58 18.99
N GLN A 217 9.26 17.12 18.23
CA GLN A 217 7.87 17.55 18.38
C GLN A 217 7.31 17.25 19.78
N TYR A 218 7.65 16.09 20.36
CA TYR A 218 7.16 15.65 21.66
C TYR A 218 8.15 15.90 22.81
N ASN A 219 9.22 16.64 22.55
CA ASN A 219 10.28 16.94 23.51
C ASN A 219 10.83 15.71 24.27
N LEU A 220 10.92 14.56 23.60
CA LEU A 220 11.27 13.29 24.25
C LEU A 220 12.43 12.60 23.52
N VAL A 221 13.64 12.77 24.08
CA VAL A 221 14.88 12.24 23.48
C VAL A 221 15.60 11.26 24.43
N ALA A 222 15.64 11.59 25.72
CA ALA A 222 16.45 10.88 26.71
C ALA A 222 16.26 9.34 26.71
N PRO A 223 15.04 8.78 26.61
CA PRO A 223 14.85 7.34 26.62
C PRO A 223 15.48 6.61 25.42
N PHE A 224 15.68 7.31 24.31
CA PHE A 224 16.11 6.71 23.04
C PHE A 224 17.62 6.75 22.81
N LYS A 225 18.39 7.34 23.75
CA LYS A 225 19.86 7.40 23.64
C LYS A 225 20.51 6.02 23.60
N CYS A 226 19.95 5.03 24.31
CA CYS A 226 20.46 3.66 24.34
C CYS A 226 20.31 2.95 22.98
N CYS A 227 19.34 3.37 22.16
CA CYS A 227 19.04 2.77 20.86
C CYS A 227 19.94 3.27 19.72
N SER A 228 20.96 4.09 20.02
CA SER A 228 21.82 4.67 18.99
C SER A 228 22.69 3.60 18.30
N PRO A 229 22.65 3.48 16.96
CA PRO A 229 23.42 2.46 16.25
C PRO A 229 24.91 2.79 16.06
N ASN A 230 25.30 4.06 16.18
CA ASN A 230 26.67 4.51 15.97
C ASN A 230 26.95 5.86 16.67
N ARG A 231 28.23 6.29 16.65
CA ARG A 231 28.67 7.55 17.28
C ARG A 231 28.03 8.79 16.68
N GLU A 232 27.75 8.80 15.38
CA GLU A 232 27.15 9.94 14.68
C GLU A 232 25.70 10.16 15.14
N THR A 233 24.87 9.11 15.11
CA THR A 233 23.49 9.18 15.60
C THR A 233 23.46 9.51 17.09
N SER A 234 24.43 9.02 17.89
CA SER A 234 24.57 9.38 19.31
C SER A 234 24.82 10.87 19.49
N ALA A 235 25.68 11.48 18.68
CA ALA A 235 25.93 12.91 18.71
C ALA A 235 24.68 13.70 18.31
N GLN A 236 23.98 13.28 17.26
CA GLN A 236 22.73 13.90 16.81
C GLN A 236 21.65 13.87 17.89
N LEU A 237 21.49 12.75 18.61
CA LEU A 237 20.54 12.64 19.73
C LEU A 237 20.90 13.57 20.90
N ARG A 238 22.20 13.72 21.23
CA ARG A 238 22.62 14.67 22.28
C ARG A 238 22.37 16.11 21.90
N VAL A 239 22.65 16.47 20.65
CA VAL A 239 22.34 17.82 20.13
C VAL A 239 20.84 18.05 20.19
N LEU A 240 20.04 17.08 19.74
CA LEU A 240 18.59 17.17 19.76
C LEU A 240 18.10 17.45 21.18
N GLU A 241 18.48 16.63 22.16
CA GLU A 241 18.11 16.83 23.56
C GLU A 241 18.51 18.20 24.12
N ALA A 242 19.72 18.68 23.81
CA ALA A 242 20.18 19.99 24.27
C ALA A 242 19.42 21.16 23.64
N THR A 243 18.91 20.98 22.41
CA THR A 243 18.14 22.00 21.69
C THR A 243 16.63 21.94 21.94
N THR A 244 16.15 20.83 22.51
CA THR A 244 14.76 20.64 22.86
C THR A 244 14.46 21.40 24.17
N PRO A 245 13.59 22.42 24.16
CA PRO A 245 13.25 23.14 25.39
C PRO A 245 12.69 22.14 26.41
N HIS A 246 13.32 22.08 27.58
CA HIS A 246 12.73 21.41 28.74
C HIS A 246 11.59 22.28 29.24
N ASP A 247 10.41 22.14 28.65
CA ASP A 247 9.20 22.53 29.34
C ASP A 247 9.08 21.59 30.53
N THR A 248 9.45 22.11 31.70
CA THR A 248 9.17 21.51 33.00
C THR A 248 7.71 21.08 33.00
N PHE A 249 7.48 19.77 33.12
CA PHE A 249 6.18 19.15 33.34
C PHE A 249 5.31 20.02 34.28
N GLN A 250 4.15 20.47 33.78
CA GLN A 250 2.98 20.77 34.59
C GLN A 250 1.94 19.68 34.34
#